data_AF-A0A2V2F6J9-F1
#
_entry.id   AF-A0A2V2F6J9-F1
#
_cell.length_a   1.000
_cell.length_b   1.000
_cell.length_c   1.000
_cell.angle_alpha   90.00
_cell.angle_beta   90.00
_cell.angle_gamma   90.00
#
_symmetry.space_group_name_H-M   'P 1'
#
loop_
_entity.id
_entity.type
_entity.pdbx_description
1 polymer ?
#
loop_
_entity_poly.entity_id
_entity_poly.type
_entity_poly.pdbx_seq_one_letter_code
_entity_poly.pdbx_strand_id
1 'polypeptide(L)'
;MFDIFSSGSRLSPLNIPDPLLRAELYREIRAAQTDRTKRSSDWGSYVIQPADCLFPELIAYKVYGLDTLKWVVMMAAALDDPRERLQAGQTIWLPKTSWLRERIRSYEARGMRA
;
A
#
# COMPACT_ATOMS: atom_id res chain seq x y z
N MET A 1 -2.47 14.70 -14.52
CA MET A 1 -3.05 14.07 -13.31
C MET A 1 -2.49 12.65 -13.27
N PHE A 2 -1.47 12.38 -12.44
CA PHE A 2 -0.94 11.03 -12.31
C PHE A 2 -1.95 10.23 -11.49
N ASP A 3 -2.73 9.40 -12.17
CA ASP A 3 -3.73 8.55 -11.52
C ASP A 3 -3.00 7.71 -10.45
N ILE A 4 -3.26 8.00 -9.17
CA ILE A 4 -2.65 7.26 -8.05
C ILE A 4 -3.13 5.81 -8.08
N PHE A 5 -4.24 5.57 -8.76
CA PHE A 5 -4.87 4.29 -8.91
C PHE A 5 -5.03 3.95 -10.38
N SER A 6 -4.06 3.24 -10.95
CA SER A 6 -4.24 2.67 -12.29
C SER A 6 -5.37 1.62 -12.24
N SER A 7 -6.42 1.81 -13.04
CA SER A 7 -7.51 0.86 -13.22
C SER A 7 -7.08 -0.24 -14.22
N GLY A 8 -7.29 -1.51 -13.85
CA GLY A 8 -6.99 -2.68 -14.68
C GLY A 8 -6.07 -3.74 -14.06
N SER A 9 -5.39 -3.43 -12.95
CA SER A 9 -4.58 -4.41 -12.21
C SER A 9 -5.35 -5.07 -11.08
N ARG A 10 -5.16 -6.38 -10.86
CA ARG A 10 -5.69 -7.12 -9.69
C ARG A 10 -5.20 -6.58 -8.34
N LEU A 11 -4.20 -5.71 -8.35
CA LEU A 11 -3.63 -5.06 -7.16
C LEU A 11 -4.10 -3.60 -7.00
N SER A 12 -4.99 -3.14 -7.88
CA SER A 12 -5.59 -1.82 -7.77
C SER A 12 -6.64 -1.81 -6.65
N PRO A 13 -6.58 -0.84 -5.71
CA PRO A 13 -7.60 -0.73 -4.67
C PRO A 13 -8.94 -0.26 -5.25
N LEU A 14 -8.99 0.23 -6.50
CA LEU A 14 -10.24 0.56 -7.21
C LEU A 14 -11.08 -0.67 -7.57
N ASN A 15 -10.53 -1.88 -7.44
CA ASN A 15 -11.32 -3.12 -7.51
C ASN A 15 -12.28 -3.25 -6.32
N ILE A 16 -12.13 -2.44 -5.27
CA ILE A 16 -13.08 -2.33 -4.15
C ILE A 16 -13.97 -1.11 -4.45
N PRO A 17 -15.22 -1.30 -4.92
CA PRO A 17 -16.06 -0.18 -5.35
C PRO A 17 -16.41 0.75 -4.19
N ASP A 18 -16.73 0.17 -3.02
CA ASP A 18 -17.10 0.91 -1.82
C ASP A 18 -15.87 1.66 -1.23
N PRO A 19 -15.92 3.01 -1.15
CA PRO A 19 -14.85 3.81 -0.58
C PRO A 19 -14.60 3.55 0.91
N LEU A 20 -15.61 3.14 1.68
CA LEU A 20 -15.46 2.82 3.11
C LEU A 20 -14.67 1.53 3.30
N LEU A 21 -14.99 0.49 2.52
CA LEU A 21 -14.22 -0.77 2.52
C LEU A 21 -12.78 -0.55 2.04
N ARG A 22 -12.58 0.32 1.05
CA ARG A 22 -11.24 0.70 0.59
C ARG A 22 -10.45 1.45 1.68
N ALA A 23 -11.11 2.32 2.45
CA ALA A 23 -10.48 2.98 3.59
C ALA A 23 -10.09 1.99 4.71
N GLU A 24 -10.88 0.92 4.92
CA GLU A 24 -10.50 -0.14 5.87
C GLU A 24 -9.22 -0.88 5.45
N LEU A 25 -9.06 -1.20 4.16
CA LEU A 25 -7.81 -1.78 3.65
C LEU A 25 -6.61 -0.87 3.95
N TYR A 26 -6.77 0.44 3.75
CA TYR A 26 -5.70 1.41 4.04
C TYR A 26 -5.38 1.49 5.53
N ARG A 27 -6.40 1.42 6.39
CA ARG A 27 -6.23 1.37 7.85
C ARG A 27 -5.48 0.11 8.28
N GLU A 28 -5.76 -1.04 7.66
CA GLU A 28 -5.05 -2.29 7.95
C GLU A 28 -3.55 -2.18 7.64
N ILE A 29 -3.19 -1.53 6.53
CA ILE A 29 -1.79 -1.27 6.17
C ILE A 29 -1.09 -0.33 7.15
N ARG A 30 -1.80 0.73 7.59
CA ARG A 30 -1.29 1.68 8.59
C ARG A 30 -1.13 1.03 9.97
N ALA A 31 -2.09 0.20 10.38
CA ALA A 31 -2.04 -0.50 11.66
C ALA A 31 -0.85 -1.46 11.75
N ALA A 32 -0.46 -2.10 10.65
CA ALA A 32 0.69 -3.00 10.61
C ALA A 32 2.05 -2.33 10.89
N GLN A 33 2.13 -0.99 10.80
CA GLN A 33 3.36 -0.25 11.10
C GLN A 33 3.68 -0.25 12.61
N THR A 34 2.65 -0.22 13.45
CA THR A 34 2.79 -0.16 14.92
C THR A 34 2.48 -1.51 15.57
N ASP A 35 1.51 -2.27 15.04
CA ASP A 35 1.08 -3.54 15.59
C ASP A 35 1.74 -4.72 14.85
N ARG A 36 2.64 -5.43 15.54
CA ARG A 36 3.30 -6.64 15.01
C ARG A 36 2.32 -7.78 14.73
N THR A 37 1.22 -7.88 15.47
CA THR A 37 0.27 -8.99 15.31
C THR A 37 -0.49 -8.91 13.99
N LYS A 38 -0.53 -7.73 13.36
CA LYS A 38 -1.10 -7.51 12.02
C LYS A 38 -0.14 -7.89 10.89
N ARG A 39 1.13 -8.16 11.19
CA ARG A 39 2.14 -8.60 10.23
C ARG A 39 2.19 -10.13 10.20
N SER A 40 1.79 -10.73 9.09
CA SER A 40 2.05 -12.15 8.81
C SER A 40 3.44 -12.36 8.21
N SER A 41 3.79 -13.62 7.88
CA SER A 41 4.95 -13.97 7.06
C SER A 41 4.93 -13.38 5.64
N ASP A 42 3.83 -12.75 5.25
CA ASP A 42 3.70 -12.02 4.00
C ASP A 42 4.16 -10.58 4.09
N TRP A 43 4.77 -10.14 5.19
CA TRP A 43 5.24 -8.77 5.35
C TRP A 43 6.77 -8.71 5.34
N GLY A 44 7.31 -7.73 4.63
CA GLY A 44 8.73 -7.37 4.64
C GLY A 44 8.93 -5.97 5.22
N SER A 45 10.16 -5.67 5.64
CA SER A 45 10.57 -4.31 6.02
C SER A 45 11.34 -3.66 4.88
N TYR A 46 11.25 -2.34 4.80
CA TYR A 46 12.05 -1.50 3.95
C TYR A 46 12.52 -0.26 4.71
N VAL A 47 13.81 0.03 4.64
CA VAL A 47 14.38 1.27 5.18
C VAL A 47 14.42 2.30 4.07
N ILE A 48 13.72 3.42 4.24
CA ILE A 48 13.63 4.48 3.24
C ILE A 48 15.01 5.09 3.03
N GLN A 49 15.54 4.99 1.81
CA GLN A 49 16.84 5.56 1.47
C GLN A 49 16.69 7.06 1.13
N PRO A 50 17.74 7.88 1.31
CA PRO A 50 17.69 9.31 0.96
C PRO A 50 17.28 9.59 -0.50
N ALA A 51 17.67 8.71 -1.42
CA ALA A 51 17.32 8.81 -2.85
C ALA A 51 15.83 8.55 -3.13
N ASP A 52 15.13 7.88 -2.22
CA ASP A 52 13.72 7.49 -2.38
C ASP A 52 12.74 8.52 -1.82
N CYS A 53 13.26 9.52 -1.10
CA CYS A 53 12.45 10.44 -0.29
C CYS A 53 11.37 11.20 -1.06
N LEU A 54 11.51 11.38 -2.37
CA LEU A 54 10.54 12.07 -3.23
C LEU A 54 9.86 11.13 -4.24
N PHE A 55 10.16 9.83 -4.18
CA PHE A 55 9.79 8.85 -5.21
C PHE A 55 9.21 7.59 -4.56
N PRO A 56 8.00 7.64 -3.97
CA PRO A 56 7.35 6.46 -3.41
C PRO A 56 7.17 5.33 -4.45
N GLU A 57 7.01 5.68 -5.73
CA GLU A 57 6.99 4.73 -6.85
C GLU A 57 8.32 4.00 -7.06
N LEU A 58 9.45 4.62 -6.73
CA LEU A 58 10.76 3.98 -6.80
C LEU A 58 10.89 2.91 -5.70
N ILE A 59 10.38 3.19 -4.50
CA ILE A 59 10.28 2.18 -3.43
C ILE A 59 9.39 1.02 -3.88
N ALA A 60 8.23 1.33 -4.45
CA ALA A 60 7.31 0.31 -4.96
C ALA A 60 7.97 -0.56 -6.03
N TYR A 61 8.71 0.03 -6.96
CA TYR A 61 9.48 -0.70 -7.96
C TYR A 61 10.58 -1.58 -7.34
N LYS A 62 11.35 -1.06 -6.37
CA LYS A 62 12.40 -1.82 -5.67
C LYS A 62 11.85 -3.02 -4.89
N VAL A 63 10.69 -2.88 -4.26
CA VAL A 63 10.11 -3.91 -3.38
C VAL A 63 9.24 -4.91 -4.16
N TYR A 64 8.50 -4.44 -5.16
CA TYR A 64 7.49 -5.26 -5.86
C TYR A 64 7.80 -5.52 -7.33
N GLY A 65 8.79 -4.83 -7.91
CA GLY A 65 8.99 -4.76 -9.36
C GLY A 65 7.88 -3.97 -10.09
N LEU A 66 7.05 -3.22 -9.35
CA LEU A 66 5.89 -2.50 -9.87
C LEU A 66 5.79 -1.10 -9.24
N ASP A 67 5.86 -0.06 -10.06
CA ASP A 67 5.70 1.35 -9.66
C ASP A 67 4.25 1.69 -9.28
N THR A 68 3.27 1.02 -9.90
CA THR A 68 1.83 1.18 -9.65
C THR A 68 1.41 0.95 -8.19
N LEU A 69 2.25 0.30 -7.38
CA LEU A 69 2.00 0.06 -5.95
C LEU A 69 2.49 1.19 -5.04
N LYS A 70 2.82 2.38 -5.59
CA LYS A 70 3.18 3.56 -4.81
C LYS A 70 2.16 3.89 -3.71
N TRP A 71 0.87 3.64 -3.94
CA TRP A 71 -0.18 3.88 -2.95
C TRP A 71 0.02 3.05 -1.67
N VAL A 72 0.58 1.83 -1.77
CA VAL A 72 0.87 0.97 -0.61
C VAL A 72 1.98 1.59 0.22
N VAL A 73 3.02 2.08 -0.46
CA VAL A 73 4.15 2.78 0.18
C VAL A 73 3.66 4.04 0.88
N MET A 74 2.83 4.84 0.20
CA MET A 74 2.22 6.04 0.78
C MET A 74 1.40 5.71 2.04
N MET A 75 0.56 4.67 2.00
CA MET A 75 -0.21 4.26 3.18
C MET A 75 0.70 3.79 4.31
N ALA A 76 1.72 2.97 4.02
CA ALA A 76 2.65 2.46 5.02
C ALA A 76 3.50 3.57 5.66
N ALA A 77 3.90 4.58 4.88
CA ALA A 77 4.66 5.72 5.38
C ALA A 77 3.79 6.84 5.98
N ALA A 78 2.47 6.67 6.00
CA ALA A 78 1.51 7.70 6.35
C ALA A 78 1.66 9.01 5.56
N LEU A 79 2.01 8.89 4.28
CA LEU A 79 2.16 10.00 3.35
C LEU A 79 0.82 10.24 2.63
N ASP A 80 0.16 11.37 2.90
CA ASP A 80 -1.15 11.68 2.34
C ASP A 80 -1.06 12.45 1.01
N ASP A 81 -0.07 13.34 0.86
CA ASP A 81 0.25 14.02 -0.41
C ASP A 81 1.50 13.38 -1.05
N PRO A 82 1.44 12.86 -2.29
CA PRO A 82 2.61 12.29 -2.97
C PRO A 82 3.73 13.32 -3.25
N ARG A 83 3.48 14.62 -3.11
CA ARG A 83 4.48 15.68 -3.25
C ARG A 83 5.28 15.91 -1.97
N GLU A 84 4.80 15.41 -0.84
CA GLU A 84 5.52 15.49 0.42
C GLU A 84 6.68 14.49 0.45
N ARG A 85 7.64 14.76 1.33
CA ARG A 85 8.88 14.00 1.43
C ARG A 85 8.74 12.87 2.45
N LEU A 86 9.08 11.65 2.04
CA LEU A 86 9.26 10.52 2.95
C LEU A 86 10.47 10.73 3.87
N GLN A 87 10.38 10.26 5.11
CA GLN A 87 11.46 10.39 6.08
C GLN A 87 12.58 9.37 5.80
N ALA A 88 13.77 9.86 5.43
CA ALA A 88 14.95 9.01 5.28
C ALA A 88 15.28 8.27 6.58
N GLY A 89 15.67 7.00 6.47
CA GLY A 89 15.98 6.13 7.61
C GLY A 89 14.75 5.56 8.33
N GLN A 90 13.53 6.01 8.02
CA GLN A 90 12.32 5.39 8.53
C GLN A 90 12.20 3.96 8.00
N THR A 91 11.87 3.01 8.89
CA THR A 91 11.52 1.65 8.48
C THR A 91 10.01 1.55 8.31
N ILE A 92 9.57 1.14 7.13
CA ILE A 92 8.17 0.85 6.83
C ILE A 92 7.99 -0.66 6.59
N TRP A 93 6.81 -1.16 6.92
CA TRP A 93 6.42 -2.54 6.70
C TRP A 93 5.48 -2.63 5.51
N LEU A 94 5.79 -3.54 4.59
CA LEU A 94 5.16 -3.64 3.28
C LEU A 94 4.66 -5.08 3.07
N PRO A 95 3.37 -5.27 2.73
CA PRO A 95 2.82 -6.60 2.45
C PRO A 95 3.24 -7.09 1.07
N LYS A 96 3.47 -8.39 0.91
CA LYS A 96 3.67 -9.03 -0.40
C LYS A 96 2.44 -8.87 -1.29
N THR A 97 2.65 -8.95 -2.59
CA THR A 97 1.58 -8.87 -3.59
C THR A 97 0.53 -9.99 -3.46
N SER A 98 0.90 -11.15 -2.89
CA SER A 98 -0.03 -12.23 -2.53
C SER A 98 -1.08 -11.76 -1.53
N TRP A 99 -0.63 -11.16 -0.42
CA TRP A 99 -1.49 -10.63 0.63
C TRP A 99 -2.40 -9.53 0.10
N LEU A 100 -1.85 -8.58 -0.67
CA LEU A 100 -2.65 -7.49 -1.27
C LEU A 100 -3.77 -8.04 -2.16
N ARG A 101 -3.46 -8.99 -3.03
CA ARG A 101 -4.43 -9.60 -3.95
C ARG A 101 -5.55 -10.32 -3.20
N GLU A 102 -5.20 -11.07 -2.16
CA GLU A 102 -6.18 -11.80 -1.35
C GLU A 102 -7.09 -10.82 -0.58
N ARG A 103 -6.50 -9.79 0.03
CA ARG A 103 -7.24 -8.80 0.81
C ARG A 103 -8.17 -7.96 -0.06
N ILE A 104 -7.70 -7.50 -1.22
CA ILE A 104 -8.54 -6.77 -2.18
C ILE A 104 -9.75 -7.62 -2.58
N ARG A 105 -9.53 -8.90 -2.93
CA ARG A 105 -10.62 -9.82 -3.27
C ARG A 105 -11.60 -10.01 -2.10
N SER A 106 -11.11 -10.09 -0.87
CA SER A 106 -11.95 -10.23 0.33
C SER A 106 -12.86 -9.01 0.54
N TYR A 107 -12.33 -7.80 0.44
CA TYR A 107 -13.12 -6.56 0.54
C TYR A 107 -14.09 -6.40 -0.64
N GLU A 108 -13.64 -6.71 -1.86
CA GLU A 108 -14.48 -6.73 -3.07
C GLU A 108 -15.70 -7.67 -2.89
N ALA A 109 -15.47 -8.90 -2.42
CA ALA A 109 -16.54 -9.86 -2.15
C ALA A 109 -17.47 -9.42 -1.01
N ARG A 110 -16.97 -8.66 -0.03
CA ARG A 110 -17.78 -8.11 1.07
C ARG A 110 -18.69 -6.98 0.60
N GLY A 111 -18.22 -6.12 -0.31
CA GLY A 111 -19.00 -5.06 -0.91
C GLY A 111 -20.14 -5.56 -1.81
N MET A 112 -19.97 -6.72 -2.46
CA MET A 112 -21.03 -7.34 -3.27
C MET A 112 -22.15 -8.00 -2.45
N ARG A 113 -21.96 -8.17 -1.14
CA ARG A 113 -22.92 -8.83 -0.23
C ARG A 113 -23.74 -7.86 0.61
N ALA A 114 -23.41 -6.57 0.57
CA ALA A 114 -24.12 -5.49 1.24
C ALA A 114 -25.13 -4.85 0.29
#